data_AF-A0A9W4G480-F1
#
_entry.id   AF-A0A9W4G480-F1
#
_cell.length_a   1.000
_cell.length_b   1.000
_cell.length_c   1.000
_cell.angle_alpha   90.00
_cell.angle_beta   90.00
_cell.angle_gamma   90.00
#
_symmetry.space_group_name_H-M   'P 1'
#
loop_
_entity.id
_entity.type
_entity.pdbx_description
1 polymer ?
#
loop_
_entity_poly.entity_id
_entity_poly.type
_entity_poly.pdbx_seq_one_letter_code
_entity_poly.pdbx_strand_id
1 'polypeptide(L)'
;MYQWEIEVNNLRKKTRFQNHQCHEVKKLWPKWESMGLYIFYLPKYCSEMNPIELEWQHLKKDELSGQTFEDELDLAYAVMNGIQARGERGNYSTQRMKFHSQQQPS
;
A
#
# COMPACT_ATOMS: atom_id res chain seq x y z
N MET A 1 -6.09 29.51 6.27
CA MET A 1 -5.58 28.33 6.98
C MET A 1 -6.77 27.43 7.31
N TYR A 2 -7.30 26.74 6.30
CA TYR A 2 -8.27 25.66 6.40
C TYR A 2 -8.14 24.84 5.10
N GLN A 3 -7.69 23.60 5.25
CA GLN A 3 -8.51 22.44 4.88
C GLN A 3 -9.04 22.40 3.43
N TRP A 4 -8.13 22.41 2.44
CA TRP A 4 -8.49 22.15 1.04
C TRP A 4 -7.55 21.21 0.26
N GLU A 5 -6.45 20.71 0.83
CA GLU A 5 -5.62 19.70 0.16
C GLU A 5 -6.12 18.27 0.44
N ILE A 6 -7.43 18.06 0.38
CA ILE A 6 -8.02 16.74 0.14
C ILE A 6 -8.34 16.63 -1.36
N GLU A 7 -7.36 16.99 -2.19
CA GLU A 7 -7.29 16.62 -3.61
C GLU A 7 -6.16 15.61 -3.81
N VAL A 8 -6.05 14.67 -2.87
CA VAL A 8 -4.98 13.68 -2.85
C VAL A 8 -5.39 12.40 -3.58
N ASN A 9 -6.07 12.53 -4.70
CA ASN A 9 -6.37 11.41 -5.59
C ASN A 9 -5.14 11.10 -6.45
N ASN A 10 -4.11 10.49 -5.82
CA ASN A 10 -3.04 9.66 -6.40
C ASN A 10 -1.73 9.62 -5.56
N LEU A 11 -1.71 10.12 -4.31
CA LEU A 11 -0.49 10.00 -3.51
C LEU A 11 -0.31 8.58 -2.95
N ARG A 12 0.48 7.77 -3.64
CA ARG A 12 1.08 6.56 -3.04
C ARG A 12 2.18 6.99 -2.07
N LYS A 13 1.82 7.12 -0.79
CA LYS A 13 2.76 7.36 0.31
C LYS A 13 3.78 6.22 0.36
N LYS A 14 5.07 6.54 0.17
CA LYS A 14 6.16 5.55 0.26
C LYS A 14 7.07 5.90 1.44
N THR A 15 6.98 5.11 2.49
CA THR A 15 7.77 5.17 3.73
C THR A 15 9.27 5.06 3.50
N ARG A 16 10.05 5.58 4.44
CA ARG A 16 11.53 5.60 4.42
C ARG A 16 12.14 4.23 4.79
N PHE A 17 11.96 3.23 3.94
CA PHE A 17 12.72 1.97 4.03
C PHE A 17 14.05 2.11 3.28
N GLN A 18 15.13 1.46 3.76
CA GLN A 18 16.47 1.58 3.15
C GLN A 18 16.45 1.18 1.65
N ASN A 19 15.68 0.15 1.29
CA ASN A 19 15.48 -0.28 -0.09
C ASN A 19 14.76 0.77 -0.96
N HIS A 20 14.06 1.73 -0.36
CA HIS A 20 13.39 2.83 -1.08
C HIS A 20 14.34 4.01 -1.37
N GLN A 21 15.57 3.98 -0.86
CA GLN A 21 16.59 5.00 -1.11
C GLN A 21 17.79 4.48 -1.92
N CYS A 22 17.74 3.21 -2.35
CA CYS A 22 18.79 2.66 -3.17
C CYS A 22 18.92 3.45 -4.49
N HIS A 23 20.11 3.38 -5.09
CA HIS A 23 20.42 4.14 -6.30
C HIS A 23 19.42 3.87 -7.43
N GLU A 24 19.07 2.60 -7.66
CA GLU A 24 18.12 2.20 -8.70
C GLU A 24 16.73 2.78 -8.49
N VAL A 25 16.24 2.83 -7.24
CA VAL A 25 14.94 3.44 -6.94
C VAL A 25 14.98 4.95 -7.15
N LYS A 26 16.07 5.63 -6.76
CA LYS A 26 16.24 7.08 -6.96
C LYS A 26 16.21 7.48 -8.44
N LYS A 27 16.77 6.65 -9.33
CA LYS A 27 16.71 6.88 -10.79
C LYS A 27 15.28 6.93 -11.31
N LEU A 28 14.33 6.25 -10.67
CA LEU A 28 12.94 6.22 -11.09
C LEU A 28 12.12 7.42 -10.62
N TRP A 29 12.65 8.25 -9.71
CA TRP A 29 11.89 9.37 -9.13
C TRP A 29 11.43 10.40 -10.16
N PRO A 30 12.27 10.86 -11.11
CA PRO A 30 11.81 11.81 -12.14
C PRO A 30 10.68 11.25 -13.01
N LYS A 31 10.72 9.94 -13.29
CA LYS A 31 9.67 9.25 -14.04
C LYS A 31 8.36 9.18 -13.24
N TRP A 32 8.43 8.96 -11.93
CA TRP A 32 7.24 8.94 -11.08
C TRP A 32 6.66 10.34 -10.91
N GLU A 33 7.51 11.34 -10.74
CA GLU A 33 7.11 12.74 -10.62
C GLU A 33 6.41 13.23 -11.90
N SER A 34 6.90 12.86 -13.10
CA SER A 34 6.21 13.17 -14.35
C SER A 34 4.87 12.45 -14.53
N MET A 35 4.62 11.37 -13.76
CA MET A 35 3.33 10.69 -13.66
C MET A 35 2.43 11.27 -12.54
N GLY A 36 2.87 12.34 -11.86
CA GLY A 36 2.15 12.94 -10.73
C GLY A 36 2.29 12.16 -9.41
N LEU A 37 3.27 11.25 -9.30
CA LEU A 37 3.55 10.48 -8.09
C LEU A 37 4.70 11.10 -7.32
N TYR A 38 4.44 11.46 -6.06
CA TYR A 38 5.42 12.12 -5.20
C TYR A 38 5.86 11.24 -4.03
N ILE A 39 7.11 11.43 -3.59
CA ILE A 39 7.70 10.70 -2.46
C ILE A 39 7.67 11.59 -1.21
N PHE A 40 7.05 11.07 -0.15
CA PHE A 40 6.97 11.72 1.15
C PHE A 40 7.90 11.03 2.14
N TYR A 41 8.78 11.81 2.78
CA TYR A 41 9.69 11.28 3.79
C TYR A 41 9.02 11.31 5.16
N LEU A 42 8.90 10.12 5.74
CA LEU A 42 8.52 9.98 7.15
C LEU A 42 9.78 9.99 8.03
N PRO A 43 9.71 10.59 9.23
CA PRO A 43 10.76 10.51 10.23
C PRO A 43 11.00 9.04 10.62
N LYS A 44 12.19 8.78 11.16
CA LYS A 44 12.55 7.42 11.61
C LYS A 44 11.64 7.01 12.76
N TYR A 45 11.23 5.74 12.76
CA TYR A 45 10.41 5.13 13.81
C TYR A 45 9.02 5.74 14.00
N CYS A 46 8.50 6.46 12.99
CA CYS A 46 7.17 7.08 13.03
C CYS A 46 6.15 6.27 12.19
N SER A 47 5.95 5.00 12.53
CA SER A 47 4.99 4.13 11.85
C SER A 47 3.55 4.59 12.04
N GLU A 48 3.25 5.23 13.16
CA GLU A 48 1.96 5.86 13.49
C GLU A 48 1.54 6.92 12.46
N MET A 49 2.49 7.56 11.77
CA MET A 49 2.20 8.54 10.73
C MET A 49 1.96 7.90 9.35
N ASN A 50 2.13 6.59 9.22
CA ASN A 50 1.89 5.86 7.98
C ASN A 50 0.48 5.21 8.05
N PRO A 51 -0.55 5.76 7.38
CA PRO A 51 -1.93 5.31 7.57
C PRO A 51 -2.16 3.83 7.23
N ILE A 52 -1.34 3.25 6.34
CA ILE A 52 -1.45 1.83 5.98
C ILE A 52 -1.17 0.90 7.17
N GLU A 53 -0.41 1.33 8.18
CA GLU A 53 -0.15 0.51 9.37
C GLU A 53 -1.44 0.28 10.16
N LEU A 54 -2.30 1.31 10.26
CA LEU A 54 -3.61 1.21 10.87
C LEU A 54 -4.53 0.29 10.06
N GLU A 55 -4.47 0.38 8.74
CA GLU A 55 -5.22 -0.50 7.84
C GLU A 55 -4.85 -1.98 8.04
N TRP A 56 -3.57 -2.29 8.17
CA TRP A 56 -3.10 -3.65 8.48
C TRP A 56 -3.48 -4.10 9.88
N GLN A 57 -3.50 -3.20 10.86
CA GLN A 57 -3.95 -3.53 12.21
C GLN A 57 -5.41 -3.95 12.22
N HIS A 58 -6.30 -3.18 11.57
CA HIS A 58 -7.71 -3.55 11.43
C HIS A 58 -7.88 -4.85 10.64
N LEU A 59 -7.17 -5.04 9.53
CA LEU A 59 -7.27 -6.28 8.75
C LEU A 59 -6.93 -7.52 9.60
N LYS A 60 -5.82 -7.47 10.35
CA LYS A 60 -5.40 -8.59 11.20
C LYS A 60 -6.36 -8.84 12.36
N LYS A 61 -6.84 -7.77 13.00
CA LYS A 61 -7.68 -7.87 14.19
C LYS A 61 -9.11 -8.28 13.86
N ASP A 62 -9.68 -7.67 12.82
CA ASP A 62 -11.11 -7.73 12.57
C ASP A 62 -11.46 -8.76 11.49
N GLU A 63 -10.61 -8.91 10.47
CA GLU A 63 -10.92 -9.80 9.33
C GLU A 63 -10.21 -11.16 9.42
N LEU A 64 -8.95 -11.21 9.89
CA LEU A 64 -8.22 -12.47 10.06
C LEU A 64 -8.43 -13.11 11.45
N SER A 65 -8.68 -12.30 12.48
CA SER A 65 -9.05 -12.64 13.87
C SER A 65 -8.80 -14.11 14.30
N GLY A 66 -7.55 -14.48 14.55
CA GLY A 66 -7.21 -15.77 15.18
C GLY A 66 -7.39 -17.00 14.28
N GLN A 67 -7.63 -16.83 12.98
CA GLN A 67 -7.58 -17.90 12.01
C GLN A 67 -6.15 -18.47 11.91
N THR A 68 -6.08 -19.78 11.81
CA THR A 68 -4.85 -20.51 11.45
C THR A 68 -4.90 -20.84 9.96
N PHE A 69 -3.75 -20.77 9.30
CA PHE A 69 -3.64 -21.04 7.87
C PHE A 69 -2.68 -22.20 7.65
N GLU A 70 -3.04 -23.12 6.76
CA GLU A 70 -2.24 -24.31 6.48
C GLU A 70 -1.02 -23.99 5.59
N ASP A 71 -1.19 -23.05 4.66
CA ASP A 71 -0.14 -22.63 3.73
C ASP A 71 -0.23 -21.14 3.33
N GLU A 72 0.74 -20.68 2.53
CA GLU A 72 0.80 -19.31 2.03
C GLU A 72 -0.39 -18.96 1.12
N LEU A 73 -0.91 -19.93 0.36
CA LEU A 73 -2.02 -19.71 -0.56
C LEU A 73 -3.31 -19.46 0.21
N ASP A 74 -3.54 -20.24 1.27
CA ASP A 74 -4.66 -20.10 2.19
C ASP A 74 -4.63 -18.73 2.89
N LEU A 75 -3.47 -18.33 3.44
CA LEU A 75 -3.29 -16.99 3.99
C LEU A 75 -3.57 -15.88 2.96
N ALA A 76 -3.09 -16.05 1.73
CA ALA A 76 -3.32 -15.07 0.67
C ALA A 76 -4.82 -14.92 0.34
N TYR A 77 -5.58 -16.03 0.29
CA TYR A 77 -7.03 -15.99 0.11
C TYR A 77 -7.74 -15.34 1.29
N ALA A 78 -7.36 -15.65 2.52
CA ALA A 78 -7.92 -15.01 3.70
C ALA A 78 -7.71 -13.49 3.71
N VAL A 79 -6.50 -13.03 3.35
CA VAL A 79 -6.19 -11.60 3.20
C VAL A 79 -7.04 -10.97 2.10
N MET A 80 -7.18 -11.62 0.94
CA MET A 80 -8.00 -11.13 -0.17
C MET A 80 -9.47 -10.99 0.25
N ASN A 81 -10.02 -12.00 0.91
CA ASN A 81 -11.40 -12.00 1.39
C ASN A 81 -11.62 -10.92 2.46
N GLY A 82 -10.68 -10.74 3.40
CA GLY A 82 -10.77 -9.71 4.42
C GLY A 82 -10.77 -8.29 3.84
N ILE A 83 -9.93 -8.03 2.83
CA ILE A 83 -9.92 -6.75 2.12
C ILE A 83 -11.27 -6.50 1.43
N GLN A 84 -11.81 -7.50 0.74
CA GLN A 84 -13.10 -7.40 0.04
C GLN A 84 -14.25 -7.16 1.03
N ALA A 85 -14.35 -7.98 2.09
CA ALA A 85 -15.41 -7.86 3.09
C ALA A 85 -15.41 -6.48 3.77
N ARG A 86 -14.22 -5.94 4.05
CA ARG A 86 -14.07 -4.60 4.60
C ARG A 86 -14.49 -3.52 3.60
N GLY A 87 -14.18 -3.70 2.32
CA GLY A 87 -14.63 -2.81 1.24
C GLY A 87 -16.13 -2.76 1.07
N GLU A 88 -16.79 -3.92 1.06
CA GLU A 88 -18.24 -4.03 1.03
C GLU A 88 -18.88 -3.33 2.24
N ARG A 89 -18.34 -3.54 3.44
CA ARG A 89 -18.81 -2.89 4.68
C ARG A 89 -18.63 -1.37 4.67
N GLY A 90 -17.55 -0.89 4.06
CA GLY A 90 -17.22 0.54 3.95
C GLY A 90 -17.78 1.23 2.70
N ASN A 91 -18.52 0.52 1.86
CA ASN A 91 -19.07 1.01 0.60
C ASN A 91 -18.00 1.56 -0.37
N TYR A 92 -16.85 0.89 -0.48
CA TYR A 92 -15.80 1.20 -1.45
C TYR A 92 -15.39 -0.05 -2.25
N SER A 93 -15.12 0.15 -3.54
CA SER A 93 -14.72 -0.93 -4.44
C SER A 93 -13.26 -1.31 -4.25
N THR A 94 -12.99 -2.61 -4.11
CA THR A 94 -11.63 -3.15 -4.09
C THR A 94 -11.25 -3.72 -5.45
N GLN A 95 -10.08 -3.35 -5.98
CA GLN A 95 -9.57 -3.89 -7.24
C GLN A 95 -8.25 -4.62 -7.02
N ARG A 96 -8.17 -5.87 -7.49
CA ARG A 96 -6.91 -6.62 -7.53
C ARG A 96 -6.11 -6.25 -8.77
N MET A 97 -4.89 -5.76 -8.55
CA MET A 97 -3.94 -5.46 -9.63
C MET A 97 -2.94 -6.62 -9.75
N LYS A 98 -2.82 -7.19 -10.96
CA LYS A 98 -1.73 -8.11 -11.30
C LYS A 98 -0.66 -7.32 -12.04
N PHE A 99 0.57 -7.31 -11.52
CA PHE A 99 1.70 -6.73 -12.22
C PHE A 99 2.28 -7.79 -13.15
N HIS A 100 2.14 -7.60 -14.45
CA HIS A 100 2.84 -8.40 -15.44
C HIS A 100 4.28 -7.91 -15.51
N SER A 101 5.27 -8.79 -15.36
CA SER A 101 6.64 -8.46 -15.72
C SER A 101 6.68 -8.25 -17.23
N GLN A 102 6.99 -7.02 -17.64
CA GLN A 102 7.38 -6.78 -19.03
C GLN A 102 8.72 -7.52 -19.22
N GLN A 103 8.76 -8.53 -20.10
CA GLN A 103 10.03 -9.09 -20.55
C GLN A 103 10.84 -7.94 -21.16
N GLN A 104 12.02 -7.66 -20.62
CA GLN A 104 12.91 -6.71 -21.27
C GLN A 104 13.30 -7.28 -22.64
N PRO A 105 13.18 -6.52 -23.74
CA PRO A 105 13.72 -6.96 -25.02
C PRO A 105 15.24 -7.10 -24.88
N SER A 106 15.75 -8.24 -25.34
CA SER A 106 17.16 -8.63 -25.41
C SER A 106 18.01 -7.66 -26.21
#